data_AF-A0A239IN63-F1
#
_entry.id   AF-A0A239IN63-F1
#
_cell.length_a   1.000
_cell.length_b   1.000
_cell.length_c   1.000
_cell.angle_alpha   90.00
_cell.angle_beta   90.00
_cell.angle_gamma   90.00
#
_symmetry.space_group_name_H-M   'P 1'
#
loop_
_entity.id
_entity.type
_entity.pdbx_description
1 polymer ?
#
loop_
_entity_poly.entity_id
_entity_poly.type
_entity_poly.pdbx_seq_one_letter_code
_entity_poly.pdbx_strand_id
1 'polypeptide(L)'
;MANFLIKGGTVVDGKLTPAYKADVRVTGDTIAEIGADLAARGADERVVDASGCYVTPGFIEAHTHFDAAMWWDDGLNPLPGYGATTLIMGNCGFSTAPITDNKAANHEVVKIFSFFEDIAEEPFVNQLPWDWRKWSEYKASMTSKVKIPLNYAAYVGHIAIRLAAMGLDAWERTATPLEVERMCELLEDALQAGALGLSTNLLDHDGDDRPVPTQLADDAECQRRSKSRPFGGVKPGHGVTCRGEWREGVAR
;
A
#
# COMPACT_ATOMS: atom_id res chain seq x y z
N MET A 1 22.76 11.17 10.65
CA MET A 1 21.51 10.69 11.27
C MET A 1 20.76 11.90 11.81
N ALA A 2 19.43 11.91 11.76
CA ALA A 2 18.63 13.04 12.25
C ALA A 2 18.89 13.29 13.74
N ASN A 3 19.07 14.54 14.12
CA ASN A 3 19.29 14.93 15.51
C ASN A 3 18.62 16.28 15.73
N PHE A 4 17.37 16.24 16.19
CA PHE A 4 16.52 17.41 16.30
C PHE A 4 15.83 17.49 17.66
N LEU A 5 15.73 18.71 18.20
CA LEU A 5 14.86 19.04 19.31
C LEU A 5 13.76 19.98 18.81
N ILE A 6 12.53 19.49 18.75
CA ILE A 6 11.33 20.28 18.41
C ILE A 6 10.80 20.89 19.70
N LYS A 7 10.85 22.22 19.83
CA LYS A 7 10.65 22.94 21.09
C LYS A 7 9.42 23.86 21.07
N GLY A 8 8.69 23.94 22.18
CA GLY A 8 7.53 24.85 22.37
C GLY A 8 6.22 24.38 21.73
N GLY A 9 6.20 23.17 21.19
CA GLY A 9 5.08 22.61 20.46
C GLY A 9 3.89 22.21 21.33
N THR A 10 2.75 21.99 20.67
CA THR A 10 1.60 21.28 21.24
C THR A 10 1.56 19.87 20.64
N VAL A 11 1.86 18.84 21.43
CA VAL A 11 1.91 17.45 20.97
C VAL A 11 0.50 16.87 20.88
N VAL A 12 0.22 16.23 19.73
CA VAL A 12 -0.93 15.34 19.51
C VAL A 12 -0.36 13.97 19.20
N ASP A 13 -0.41 13.03 20.15
CA ASP A 13 0.35 11.78 20.11
C ASP A 13 -0.34 10.63 19.36
N GLY A 14 -1.51 10.88 18.78
CA GLY A 14 -2.31 9.87 18.07
C GLY A 14 -3.06 8.88 18.95
N LYS A 15 -3.01 9.01 20.29
CA LYS A 15 -3.70 8.11 21.24
C LYS A 15 -5.14 8.52 21.57
N LEU A 16 -5.70 9.48 20.83
CA LEU A 16 -7.03 10.07 21.08
C LEU A 16 -7.13 10.71 22.48
N THR A 17 -6.01 11.17 23.03
CA THR A 17 -5.94 11.95 24.26
C THR A 17 -5.91 13.45 23.94
N PRO A 18 -6.30 14.33 24.89
CA PRO A 18 -6.17 15.77 24.69
C PRO A 18 -4.73 16.18 24.39
N ALA A 19 -4.56 17.12 23.46
CA ALA A 19 -3.26 17.67 23.11
C ALA A 19 -2.60 18.35 24.32
N TYR A 20 -1.28 18.25 24.43
CA TYR A 20 -0.53 18.78 25.58
C TYR A 20 0.75 19.51 25.16
N LYS A 21 1.24 20.41 26.01
CA LYS A 21 2.50 21.12 25.77
C LYS A 21 3.68 20.22 26.09
N ALA A 22 4.56 20.03 25.13
CA ALA A 22 5.81 19.29 25.29
C ALA A 22 6.77 19.58 24.13
N ASP A 23 8.05 19.35 24.40
CA ASP A 23 9.12 19.28 23.43
C ASP A 23 9.33 17.81 23.00
N VAL A 24 9.79 17.60 21.77
CA VAL A 24 10.03 16.27 21.19
C VAL A 24 11.45 16.19 20.66
N ARG A 25 12.22 15.22 21.16
CA ARG A 25 13.58 14.95 20.71
C ARG A 25 13.61 13.73 19.79
N VAL A 26 14.27 13.88 18.65
CA VAL A 26 14.50 12.81 17.68
C VAL A 26 16.00 12.56 17.58
N THR A 27 16.40 11.30 17.75
CA THR A 27 17.78 10.84 17.58
C THR A 27 17.79 9.64 16.63
N GLY A 28 18.46 9.79 15.49
CA GLY A 28 18.44 8.79 14.43
C GLY A 28 17.04 8.62 13.84
N ASP A 29 16.50 7.42 13.97
CA ASP A 29 15.19 6.98 13.48
C ASP A 29 14.14 6.88 14.59
N THR A 30 14.46 7.32 15.82
CA THR A 30 13.57 7.18 16.99
C THR A 30 13.25 8.52 17.65
N ILE A 31 12.04 8.59 18.21
CA ILE A 31 11.69 9.61 19.20
C ILE A 31 12.35 9.20 20.51
N ALA A 32 13.40 9.92 20.90
CA ALA A 32 14.23 9.58 22.05
C ALA A 32 13.64 10.08 23.37
N GLU A 33 12.91 11.20 23.35
CA GLU A 33 12.37 11.84 24.54
C GLU A 33 11.18 12.75 24.19
N ILE A 34 10.16 12.74 25.04
CA ILE A 34 9.05 13.70 25.02
C ILE A 34 8.92 14.25 26.44
N GLY A 35 8.98 15.57 26.62
CA GLY A 35 8.98 16.19 27.94
C GLY A 35 8.83 17.70 27.90
N ALA A 36 8.63 18.32 29.06
CA ALA A 36 8.58 19.77 29.16
C ALA A 36 9.99 20.38 29.25
N ASP A 37 10.18 21.54 28.62
CA ASP A 37 11.37 22.40 28.75
C ASP A 37 12.71 21.69 28.52
N LEU A 38 12.78 20.82 27.50
CA LEU A 38 13.99 20.08 27.19
C LEU A 38 15.11 21.05 26.79
N ALA A 39 16.30 20.87 27.38
CA ALA A 39 17.50 21.63 27.03
C ALA A 39 18.18 21.01 25.80
N ALA A 40 18.71 21.86 24.91
CA ALA A 40 19.45 21.40 23.74
C ALA A 40 20.74 20.68 24.15
N ARG A 41 21.06 19.57 23.48
CA ARG A 41 22.25 18.73 23.71
C ARG A 41 23.35 19.10 22.71
N GLY A 42 24.20 20.03 23.11
CA GLY A 42 25.39 20.41 22.33
C GLY A 42 25.04 21.10 21.01
N ALA A 43 26.07 21.37 20.20
CA ALA A 43 25.94 22.12 18.94
C ALA A 43 25.38 21.26 17.78
N ASP A 44 25.47 19.93 17.88
CA ASP A 44 25.07 19.00 16.82
C ASP A 44 23.57 18.65 16.87
N GLU A 45 22.83 19.10 17.88
CA GLU A 45 21.36 18.98 17.96
C GLU A 45 20.71 20.22 17.37
N ARG A 46 20.06 20.08 16.20
CA ARG A 46 19.35 21.20 15.59
C ARG A 46 18.03 21.43 16.35
N VAL A 47 17.88 22.63 16.88
CA VAL A 47 16.64 23.07 17.55
C VAL A 47 15.66 23.61 16.50
N VAL A 48 14.43 23.13 16.55
CA VAL A 48 13.32 23.59 15.71
C VAL A 48 12.29 24.24 16.63
N ASP A 49 12.01 25.52 16.44
CA ASP A 49 10.96 26.24 17.17
C ASP A 49 9.59 25.88 16.58
N ALA A 50 8.76 25.23 17.40
CA ALA A 50 7.39 24.84 17.09
C ALA A 50 6.37 25.62 17.93
N SER A 51 6.75 26.80 18.44
CA SER A 51 5.86 27.69 19.15
C SER A 51 4.62 28.03 18.32
N GLY A 52 3.44 27.74 18.85
CA GLY A 52 2.16 27.95 18.15
C GLY A 52 1.81 26.85 17.15
N CYS A 53 2.69 25.86 16.93
CA CYS A 53 2.46 24.74 16.03
C CYS A 53 2.02 23.47 16.79
N TYR A 54 1.40 22.55 16.05
CA TYR A 54 1.19 21.18 16.51
C TYR A 54 2.37 20.30 16.11
N VAL A 55 2.71 19.35 16.98
CA VAL A 55 3.69 18.29 16.71
C VAL A 55 2.93 16.97 16.73
N THR A 56 2.84 16.32 15.58
CA THR A 56 2.04 15.09 15.39
C THR A 56 2.93 13.96 14.88
N PRO A 57 2.51 12.69 14.99
CA PRO A 57 2.99 11.66 14.10
C PRO A 57 2.82 12.10 12.65
N GLY A 58 3.73 11.67 11.78
CA GLY A 58 3.54 11.83 10.34
C GLY A 58 2.31 11.07 9.86
N PHE A 59 1.61 11.60 8.86
CA PHE A 59 0.38 11.00 8.37
C PHE A 59 0.66 9.73 7.58
N ILE A 60 -0.25 8.76 7.75
CA ILE A 60 -0.23 7.50 6.99
C ILE A 60 -1.33 7.64 5.94
N GLU A 61 -0.92 7.75 4.68
CA GLU A 61 -1.85 7.73 3.56
C GLU A 61 -2.25 6.27 3.30
N ALA A 62 -3.45 5.92 3.74
CA ALA A 62 -3.89 4.54 3.79
C ALA A 62 -4.36 4.00 2.44
N HIS A 63 -4.60 4.88 1.46
CA HIS A 63 -5.18 4.50 0.18
C HIS A 63 -4.53 5.27 -0.97
N THR A 64 -3.49 4.67 -1.56
CA THR A 64 -2.80 5.24 -2.73
C THR A 64 -2.64 4.26 -3.87
N HIS A 65 -2.30 4.81 -5.03
CA HIS A 65 -1.94 4.11 -6.26
C HIS A 65 -0.56 4.52 -6.80
N PHE A 66 0.41 4.76 -5.90
CA PHE A 66 1.81 5.07 -6.28
C PHE A 66 2.63 3.85 -6.73
N ASP A 67 2.00 2.67 -6.90
CA ASP A 67 2.60 1.39 -7.33
C ASP A 67 3.50 1.52 -8.57
N ALA A 68 3.15 2.45 -9.46
CA ALA A 68 3.91 2.78 -10.65
C ALA A 68 4.62 4.14 -10.52
N ALA A 69 3.90 5.20 -10.12
CA ALA A 69 4.44 6.56 -10.16
C ALA A 69 5.73 6.75 -9.35
N MET A 70 5.92 6.01 -8.24
CA MET A 70 7.15 6.09 -7.44
C MET A 70 8.44 5.70 -8.20
N TRP A 71 8.32 5.06 -9.36
CA TRP A 71 9.46 4.65 -10.19
C TRP A 71 10.05 5.81 -11.00
N TRP A 72 9.28 6.89 -11.23
CA TRP A 72 9.73 8.06 -11.99
C TRP A 72 9.46 9.41 -11.30
N ASP A 73 8.60 9.44 -10.28
CA ASP A 73 8.42 10.58 -9.37
C ASP A 73 9.04 10.25 -8.00
N ASP A 74 10.30 10.65 -7.82
CA ASP A 74 11.03 10.45 -6.56
C ASP A 74 10.60 11.43 -5.45
N GLY A 75 9.83 12.46 -5.78
CA GLY A 75 9.34 13.46 -4.84
C GLY A 75 8.00 13.10 -4.19
N LEU A 76 7.21 12.22 -4.83
CA LEU A 76 5.87 11.83 -4.40
C LEU A 76 4.95 13.02 -4.10
N ASN A 77 5.06 14.10 -4.89
CA ASN A 77 4.27 15.29 -4.62
C ASN A 77 2.78 15.01 -4.87
N PRO A 78 1.86 15.52 -4.02
CA PRO A 78 2.09 16.45 -2.91
C PRO A 78 2.24 15.79 -1.53
N LEU A 79 2.41 14.46 -1.42
CA LEU A 79 2.33 13.71 -0.16
C LEU A 79 3.21 14.28 0.98
N PRO A 80 4.53 14.49 0.78
CA PRO A 80 5.37 15.04 1.85
C PRO A 80 4.95 16.46 2.24
N GLY A 81 4.43 17.23 1.28
CA GLY A 81 4.09 18.65 1.44
C GLY A 81 2.97 18.90 2.45
N TYR A 82 2.07 17.94 2.66
CA TYR A 82 1.03 18.02 3.68
C TYR A 82 1.30 17.14 4.91
N GLY A 83 2.50 16.57 5.03
CA GLY A 83 2.95 15.84 6.22
C GLY A 83 2.76 14.33 6.20
N ALA A 84 2.48 13.73 5.03
CA ALA A 84 2.49 12.27 4.90
C ALA A 84 3.93 11.74 4.99
N THR A 85 4.11 10.70 5.80
CA THR A 85 5.40 10.02 6.01
C THR A 85 5.35 8.55 5.61
N THR A 86 4.16 8.01 5.37
CA THR A 86 3.95 6.63 4.96
C THR A 86 2.82 6.58 3.95
N LEU A 87 3.01 5.80 2.88
CA LEU A 87 1.97 5.49 1.91
C LEU A 87 1.66 3.98 1.91
N ILE A 88 0.38 3.66 1.71
CA ILE A 88 -0.09 2.30 1.50
C ILE A 88 -0.61 2.19 0.07
N MET A 89 0.00 1.29 -0.69
CA MET A 89 -0.29 1.07 -2.11
C MET A 89 -0.92 -0.30 -2.36
N GLY A 90 -1.25 -0.60 -3.62
CA GLY A 90 -1.86 -1.85 -4.00
C GLY A 90 -3.36 -1.93 -3.67
N ASN A 91 -4.07 -0.80 -3.62
CA ASN A 91 -5.50 -0.72 -3.27
C ASN A 91 -6.40 -1.08 -4.46
N CYS A 92 -7.71 -1.19 -4.25
CA CYS A 92 -8.72 -1.40 -5.31
C CYS A 92 -8.47 -2.63 -6.21
N GLY A 93 -7.75 -3.64 -5.72
CA GLY A 93 -7.33 -4.77 -6.55
C GLY A 93 -6.25 -4.44 -7.58
N PHE A 94 -5.75 -3.20 -7.60
CA PHE A 94 -4.72 -2.71 -8.50
C PHE A 94 -3.36 -2.98 -7.86
N SER A 95 -2.42 -3.45 -8.66
CA SER A 95 -1.01 -3.51 -8.30
C SER A 95 -0.18 -3.73 -9.56
N THR A 96 1.07 -3.29 -9.57
CA THR A 96 2.00 -3.52 -10.68
C THR A 96 2.64 -4.92 -10.63
N ALA A 97 2.35 -5.72 -9.60
CA ALA A 97 2.84 -7.07 -9.43
C ALA A 97 1.75 -8.00 -8.84
N PRO A 98 1.75 -9.30 -9.18
CA PRO A 98 2.63 -9.95 -10.16
C PRO A 98 2.23 -9.63 -11.61
N ILE A 99 3.17 -9.77 -12.54
CA ILE A 99 2.91 -9.75 -13.99
C ILE A 99 3.22 -11.13 -14.60
N THR A 100 2.86 -11.31 -15.88
CA THR A 100 3.07 -12.55 -16.65
C THR A 100 3.98 -12.32 -17.86
N ASP A 101 4.36 -13.36 -18.59
CA ASP A 101 5.10 -13.20 -19.85
C ASP A 101 4.17 -12.81 -21.02
N ASN A 102 2.85 -12.84 -20.79
CA ASN A 102 1.86 -12.32 -21.73
C ASN A 102 1.83 -10.78 -21.67
N LYS A 103 2.46 -10.15 -22.66
CA LYS A 103 2.50 -8.68 -22.78
C LYS A 103 1.12 -8.02 -22.87
N ALA A 104 0.15 -8.67 -23.52
CA ALA A 104 -1.19 -8.12 -23.62
C ALA A 104 -1.87 -8.07 -22.25
N ALA A 105 -1.76 -9.15 -21.45
CA ALA A 105 -2.28 -9.17 -20.08
C ALA A 105 -1.59 -8.14 -19.18
N ASN A 106 -0.27 -7.94 -19.32
CA ASN A 106 0.44 -6.89 -18.56
C ASN A 106 0.01 -5.48 -18.98
N HIS A 107 -0.30 -5.27 -20.26
CA HIS A 107 -0.79 -3.98 -20.74
C HIS A 107 -2.17 -3.65 -20.17
N GLU A 108 -3.02 -4.65 -19.89
CA GLU A 108 -4.29 -4.44 -19.18
C GLU A 108 -4.08 -3.91 -17.74
N VAL A 109 -3.00 -4.31 -17.04
CA VAL A 109 -2.64 -3.70 -15.74
C VAL A 109 -2.37 -2.20 -15.91
N VAL A 110 -1.62 -1.83 -16.96
CA VAL A 110 -1.30 -0.42 -17.27
C VAL A 110 -2.58 0.37 -17.59
N LYS A 111 -3.48 -0.18 -18.40
CA LYS A 111 -4.75 0.47 -18.75
C LYS A 111 -5.62 0.74 -17.52
N ILE A 112 -5.66 -0.18 -16.56
CA ILE A 112 -6.40 0.02 -15.30
C ILE A 112 -5.86 1.24 -14.57
N PHE A 113 -4.55 1.33 -14.33
CA PHE A 113 -3.97 2.51 -13.70
C PHE A 113 -4.19 3.77 -14.54
N SER A 114 -4.07 3.68 -15.86
CA SER A 114 -4.22 4.85 -16.73
C SER A 114 -5.64 5.42 -16.71
N PHE A 115 -6.65 4.54 -16.69
CA PHE A 115 -8.04 4.96 -16.65
C PHE A 115 -8.46 5.50 -15.28
N PHE A 116 -8.19 4.76 -14.19
CA PHE A 116 -8.69 5.14 -12.86
C PHE A 116 -7.87 6.25 -12.20
N GLU A 117 -6.56 6.27 -12.42
CA GLU A 117 -5.64 7.19 -11.75
C GLU A 117 -5.15 8.34 -12.66
N ASP A 118 -5.67 8.41 -13.89
CA ASP A 118 -5.30 9.40 -14.92
C ASP A 118 -3.77 9.48 -15.15
N ILE A 119 -3.11 8.32 -15.07
CA ILE A 119 -1.66 8.21 -15.30
C ILE A 119 -1.42 7.89 -16.77
N ALA A 120 -0.56 8.65 -17.45
CA ALA A 120 -0.20 8.34 -18.82
C ALA A 120 0.43 6.93 -18.94
N GLU A 121 0.12 6.19 -20.00
CA GLU A 121 0.64 4.82 -20.20
C GLU A 121 2.15 4.79 -20.50
N GLU A 122 2.70 5.83 -21.13
CA GLU A 122 4.09 5.85 -21.63
C GLU A 122 5.14 5.66 -20.51
N PRO A 123 5.02 6.33 -19.34
CA PRO A 123 5.92 6.09 -18.21
C PRO A 123 5.92 4.63 -17.72
N PHE A 124 4.79 3.93 -17.78
CA PHE A 124 4.74 2.53 -17.41
C PHE A 124 5.66 1.68 -18.29
N VAL A 125 5.68 1.95 -19.59
CA VAL A 125 6.49 1.20 -20.54
C VAL A 125 7.97 1.52 -20.41
N ASN A 126 8.31 2.79 -20.16
CA ASN A 126 9.68 3.28 -20.25
C ASN A 126 10.41 3.36 -18.90
N GLN A 127 9.69 3.44 -17.79
CA GLN A 127 10.28 3.66 -16.45
C GLN A 127 10.21 2.42 -15.54
N LEU A 128 9.25 1.52 -15.76
CA LEU A 128 9.20 0.27 -14.99
C LEU A 128 10.09 -0.79 -15.64
N PRO A 129 10.89 -1.51 -14.84
CA PRO A 129 11.76 -2.56 -15.36
C PRO A 129 11.00 -3.84 -15.72
N TRP A 130 9.79 -4.04 -15.20
CA TRP A 130 8.96 -5.24 -15.42
C TRP A 130 9.71 -6.56 -15.20
N ASP A 131 10.57 -6.61 -14.19
CA ASP A 131 11.49 -7.72 -13.94
C ASP A 131 10.98 -8.75 -12.90
N TRP A 132 9.69 -8.71 -12.58
CA TRP A 132 9.07 -9.55 -11.54
C TRP A 132 7.90 -10.37 -12.11
N ARG A 133 7.82 -11.65 -11.82
CA ARG A 133 6.64 -12.53 -12.04
C ARG A 133 5.96 -12.87 -10.71
N LYS A 134 6.59 -12.49 -9.60
CA LYS A 134 6.17 -12.71 -8.23
C LYS A 134 6.28 -11.42 -7.43
N TRP A 135 5.53 -11.32 -6.34
CA TRP A 135 5.56 -10.12 -5.51
C TRP A 135 6.88 -10.02 -4.72
N SER A 136 7.47 -11.17 -4.34
CA SER A 136 8.80 -11.22 -3.74
C SER A 136 9.90 -10.58 -4.61
N GLU A 137 9.82 -10.80 -5.92
CA GLU A 137 10.72 -10.20 -6.92
C GLU A 137 10.45 -8.70 -7.08
N TYR A 138 9.17 -8.29 -7.08
CA TYR A 138 8.78 -6.89 -7.09
C TYR A 138 9.35 -6.14 -5.89
N LYS A 139 9.20 -6.68 -4.67
CA LYS A 139 9.79 -6.12 -3.45
C LYS A 139 11.32 -5.98 -3.57
N ALA A 140 12.00 -6.99 -4.10
CA ALA A 140 13.45 -6.94 -4.30
C ALA A 140 13.85 -5.82 -5.29
N SER A 141 13.09 -5.67 -6.38
CA SER A 141 13.29 -4.61 -7.37
C SER A 141 13.03 -3.22 -6.78
N MET A 142 11.92 -3.04 -6.05
CA MET A 142 11.57 -1.79 -5.36
C MET A 142 12.63 -1.36 -4.35
N THR A 143 12.97 -2.25 -3.42
CA THR A 143 13.90 -1.92 -2.32
C THR A 143 15.32 -1.59 -2.81
N SER A 144 15.72 -2.18 -3.95
CA SER A 144 17.01 -1.87 -4.57
C SER A 144 17.01 -0.58 -5.38
N LYS A 145 15.95 -0.31 -6.17
CA LYS A 145 15.94 0.75 -7.19
C LYS A 145 15.17 2.01 -6.78
N VAL A 146 14.05 1.88 -6.07
CA VAL A 146 13.18 3.02 -5.72
C VAL A 146 13.73 3.75 -4.51
N LYS A 147 13.83 5.08 -4.61
CA LYS A 147 14.26 5.99 -3.55
C LYS A 147 13.24 7.12 -3.44
N ILE A 148 12.43 7.07 -2.39
CA ILE A 148 11.34 8.02 -2.15
C ILE A 148 11.41 8.56 -0.71
N PRO A 149 10.84 9.74 -0.42
CA PRO A 149 10.91 10.36 0.89
C PRO A 149 10.00 9.71 1.96
N LEU A 150 9.08 8.85 1.55
CA LEU A 150 8.10 8.20 2.44
C LEU A 150 8.44 6.73 2.67
N ASN A 151 7.99 6.21 3.82
CA ASN A 151 7.84 4.78 4.01
C ASN A 151 6.74 4.24 3.10
N TYR A 152 6.83 2.97 2.71
CA TYR A 152 5.81 2.33 1.89
C TYR A 152 5.47 0.94 2.40
N ALA A 153 4.20 0.58 2.27
CA ALA A 153 3.69 -0.77 2.43
C ALA A 153 2.67 -1.03 1.31
N ALA A 154 2.46 -2.29 0.93
CA ALA A 154 1.60 -2.62 -0.20
C ALA A 154 0.73 -3.83 0.10
N TYR A 155 -0.53 -3.76 -0.33
CA TYR A 155 -1.31 -4.96 -0.63
C TYR A 155 -0.86 -5.56 -1.97
N VAL A 156 -1.20 -6.81 -2.23
CA VAL A 156 -1.19 -7.36 -3.59
C VAL A 156 -2.60 -7.23 -4.17
N GLY A 157 -2.71 -6.75 -5.41
CA GLY A 157 -3.96 -6.52 -6.10
C GLY A 157 -4.52 -7.80 -6.71
N HIS A 158 -5.80 -8.08 -6.45
CA HIS A 158 -6.47 -9.24 -7.01
C HIS A 158 -6.55 -9.25 -8.54
N ILE A 159 -6.68 -8.07 -9.18
CA ILE A 159 -6.72 -7.99 -10.64
C ILE A 159 -5.39 -8.43 -11.25
N ALA A 160 -4.26 -7.98 -10.69
CA ALA A 160 -2.93 -8.39 -11.14
C ALA A 160 -2.73 -9.91 -10.96
N ILE A 161 -3.20 -10.48 -9.83
CA ILE A 161 -3.17 -11.93 -9.61
C ILE A 161 -3.99 -12.69 -10.66
N ARG A 162 -5.22 -12.25 -10.97
CA ARG A 162 -6.05 -12.87 -12.01
C ARG A 162 -5.41 -12.78 -13.39
N LEU A 163 -4.93 -11.60 -13.79
CA LEU A 163 -4.26 -11.42 -15.07
C LEU A 163 -2.99 -12.26 -15.19
N ALA A 164 -2.23 -12.42 -14.09
CA ALA A 164 -1.05 -13.27 -14.07
C ALA A 164 -1.37 -14.77 -14.17
N ALA A 165 -2.51 -15.22 -13.61
CA ALA A 165 -2.91 -16.63 -13.61
C ALA A 165 -3.71 -17.04 -14.86
N MET A 166 -4.60 -16.18 -15.34
CA MET A 166 -5.59 -16.48 -16.39
C MET A 166 -5.26 -15.78 -17.72
N GLY A 167 -4.38 -14.78 -17.72
CA GLY A 167 -4.19 -13.91 -18.89
C GLY A 167 -5.45 -13.08 -19.18
N LEU A 168 -5.78 -12.91 -20.46
CA LEU A 168 -6.92 -12.07 -20.89
C LEU A 168 -8.28 -12.70 -20.52
N ASP A 169 -8.35 -14.01 -20.34
CA ASP A 169 -9.56 -14.71 -19.88
C ASP A 169 -10.08 -14.18 -18.53
N ALA A 170 -9.22 -13.51 -17.75
CA ALA A 170 -9.59 -12.84 -16.52
C ALA A 170 -10.73 -11.82 -16.69
N TRP A 171 -10.88 -11.25 -17.89
CA TRP A 171 -11.93 -10.29 -18.24
C TRP A 171 -13.25 -10.92 -18.70
N GLU A 172 -13.28 -12.22 -18.95
CA GLU A 172 -14.41 -12.85 -19.65
C GLU A 172 -15.09 -13.97 -18.87
N ARG A 173 -14.37 -14.61 -17.94
CA ARG A 173 -14.90 -15.78 -17.22
C ARG A 173 -14.38 -15.91 -15.79
N THR A 174 -15.01 -16.80 -15.04
CA THR A 174 -14.52 -17.28 -13.75
C THR A 174 -13.25 -18.13 -13.92
N ALA A 175 -12.45 -18.21 -12.86
CA ALA A 175 -11.23 -19.01 -12.83
C ALA A 175 -11.55 -20.52 -12.73
N THR A 176 -10.76 -21.33 -13.42
CA THR A 176 -10.74 -22.78 -13.25
C THR A 176 -10.06 -23.16 -11.93
N PRO A 177 -10.27 -24.37 -11.39
CA PRO A 177 -9.62 -24.81 -10.16
C PRO A 177 -8.08 -24.71 -10.19
N LEU A 178 -7.46 -24.96 -11.34
CA LEU A 178 -6.00 -24.84 -11.51
C LEU A 178 -5.53 -23.39 -11.51
N GLU A 179 -6.31 -22.48 -12.11
CA GLU A 179 -6.03 -21.05 -12.06
C GLU A 179 -6.20 -20.50 -10.64
N VAL A 180 -7.23 -20.95 -9.90
CA VAL A 180 -7.40 -20.61 -8.48
C VAL A 180 -6.23 -21.11 -7.64
N GLU A 181 -5.72 -22.32 -7.90
CA GLU A 181 -4.50 -22.82 -7.23
C GLU A 181 -3.30 -21.92 -7.54
N ARG A 182 -3.12 -21.52 -8.80
CA ARG A 182 -2.05 -20.60 -9.20
C ARG A 182 -2.17 -19.23 -8.54
N MET A 183 -3.38 -18.67 -8.45
CA MET A 183 -3.63 -17.40 -7.75
C MET A 183 -3.29 -17.49 -6.26
N CYS A 184 -3.62 -18.62 -5.62
CA CYS A 184 -3.24 -18.86 -4.22
C CYS A 184 -1.72 -18.94 -4.03
N GLU A 185 -0.96 -19.52 -4.98
CA GLU A 185 0.51 -19.53 -4.93
C GLU A 185 1.10 -18.13 -5.03
N LEU A 186 0.55 -17.29 -5.91
CA LEU A 186 0.99 -15.89 -6.08
C LEU A 186 0.69 -15.05 -4.83
N LEU A 187 -0.51 -15.23 -4.25
CA LEU A 187 -0.87 -14.58 -2.99
C LEU A 187 0.03 -15.05 -1.84
N GLU A 188 0.31 -16.35 -1.75
CA GLU A 188 1.20 -16.92 -0.74
C GLU A 188 2.61 -16.32 -0.81
N ASP A 189 3.18 -16.21 -2.01
CA ASP A 189 4.47 -15.54 -2.23
C ASP A 189 4.45 -14.08 -1.75
N ALA A 190 3.38 -13.34 -2.08
CA ALA A 190 3.23 -11.95 -1.64
C ALA A 190 3.18 -11.82 -0.11
N LEU A 191 2.35 -12.63 0.54
CA LEU A 191 2.21 -12.61 1.99
C LEU A 191 3.53 -13.00 2.69
N GLN A 192 4.23 -14.02 2.20
CA GLN A 192 5.52 -14.45 2.75
C GLN A 192 6.61 -13.39 2.57
N ALA A 193 6.58 -12.66 1.46
CA ALA A 193 7.50 -11.56 1.21
C ALA A 193 7.15 -10.28 1.97
N GLY A 194 5.97 -10.19 2.59
CA GLY A 194 5.56 -9.10 3.48
C GLY A 194 4.53 -8.12 2.90
N ALA A 195 3.75 -8.52 1.90
CA ALA A 195 2.54 -7.80 1.52
C ALA A 195 1.57 -7.74 2.71
N LEU A 196 0.85 -6.63 2.85
CA LEU A 196 -0.11 -6.43 3.94
C LEU A 196 -1.33 -7.37 3.85
N GLY A 197 -1.63 -7.85 2.64
CA GLY A 197 -2.81 -8.66 2.35
C GLY A 197 -3.15 -8.63 0.86
N LEU A 198 -4.39 -9.03 0.55
CA LEU A 198 -5.00 -8.92 -0.77
C LEU A 198 -5.98 -7.74 -0.78
N SER A 199 -5.97 -6.93 -1.84
CA SER A 199 -7.03 -5.96 -2.12
C SER A 199 -7.91 -6.44 -3.28
N THR A 200 -9.19 -6.06 -3.29
CA THR A 200 -10.19 -6.45 -4.30
C THR A 200 -10.97 -5.24 -4.78
N ASN A 201 -11.67 -5.37 -5.92
CA ASN A 201 -12.58 -4.36 -6.44
C ASN A 201 -13.81 -5.02 -7.07
N LEU A 202 -14.98 -4.74 -6.51
CA LEU A 202 -16.24 -5.35 -6.89
C LEU A 202 -17.23 -4.34 -7.47
N LEU A 203 -16.77 -3.14 -7.81
CA LEU A 203 -17.64 -2.01 -8.14
C LEU A 203 -17.36 -1.44 -9.52
N ASP A 204 -16.11 -1.45 -9.97
CA ASP A 204 -15.71 -0.61 -11.09
C ASP A 204 -15.70 -1.31 -12.45
N HIS A 205 -15.96 -0.53 -13.50
CA HIS A 205 -15.80 -0.92 -14.89
C HIS A 205 -14.70 -0.07 -15.52
N ASP A 206 -13.99 -0.63 -16.50
CA ASP A 206 -12.89 0.08 -17.17
C ASP A 206 -13.40 1.10 -18.21
N GLY A 207 -12.47 1.72 -18.96
CA GLY A 207 -12.80 2.71 -19.98
C GLY A 207 -13.62 2.19 -21.17
N ASP A 208 -13.68 0.86 -21.36
CA ASP A 208 -14.50 0.19 -22.37
C ASP A 208 -15.81 -0.36 -21.78
N ASP A 209 -16.17 0.04 -20.55
CA ASP A 209 -17.33 -0.44 -19.79
C ASP A 209 -17.31 -1.96 -19.53
N ARG A 210 -16.11 -2.56 -19.44
CA ARG A 210 -15.95 -3.97 -19.05
C ARG A 210 -15.86 -4.05 -17.53
N PRO A 211 -16.54 -5.02 -16.89
CA PRO A 211 -16.36 -5.25 -15.46
C PRO A 211 -14.90 -5.61 -15.18
N VAL A 212 -14.28 -4.97 -14.20
CA VAL A 212 -12.89 -5.30 -13.85
C VAL A 212 -12.75 -6.78 -13.47
N PRO A 213 -11.59 -7.43 -13.71
CA PRO A 213 -11.45 -8.88 -13.58
C PRO A 213 -11.91 -9.46 -12.23
N THR A 214 -11.78 -8.70 -11.15
CA THR A 214 -12.23 -9.13 -9.82
C THR A 214 -13.74 -9.33 -9.72
N GLN A 215 -14.56 -8.63 -10.52
CA GLN A 215 -16.02 -8.83 -10.55
C GLN A 215 -16.43 -10.20 -11.12
N LEU A 216 -15.55 -10.86 -11.87
CA LEU A 216 -15.78 -12.20 -12.39
C LEU A 216 -15.28 -13.30 -11.43
N ALA A 217 -14.96 -12.96 -10.18
CA ALA A 217 -14.61 -13.92 -9.15
C ALA A 217 -15.86 -14.60 -8.60
N ASP A 218 -15.80 -15.91 -8.51
CA ASP A 218 -16.85 -16.69 -7.85
C ASP A 218 -16.51 -16.97 -6.38
N ASP A 219 -17.44 -17.61 -5.69
CA ASP A 219 -17.27 -17.99 -4.29
C ASP A 219 -16.11 -18.95 -4.07
N ALA A 220 -15.79 -19.82 -5.04
CA ALA A 220 -14.72 -20.79 -4.90
C ALA A 220 -13.36 -20.09 -4.88
N GLU A 221 -13.18 -19.08 -5.73
CA GLU A 221 -12.02 -18.20 -5.75
C GLU A 221 -11.91 -17.38 -4.46
N CYS A 222 -12.99 -16.71 -4.04
CA CYS A 222 -13.00 -15.85 -2.86
C CYS A 222 -12.85 -16.59 -1.51
N GLN A 223 -13.31 -17.85 -1.43
CA GLN A 223 -13.28 -18.64 -0.19
C GLN A 223 -12.05 -19.54 -0.08
N ARG A 224 -11.25 -19.65 -1.15
CA ARG A 224 -10.04 -20.49 -1.13
C ARG A 224 -9.02 -19.87 -0.18
N ARG A 225 -8.71 -20.61 0.90
CA ARG A 225 -7.67 -20.21 1.85
C ARG A 225 -6.29 -20.44 1.25
N SER A 226 -5.42 -19.42 1.34
CA SER A 226 -3.98 -19.60 1.21
C SER A 226 -3.47 -20.56 2.29
N LYS A 227 -2.32 -21.20 2.05
CA LYS A 227 -1.74 -22.18 2.99
C LYS A 227 -0.98 -21.48 4.14
N SER A 228 -0.67 -20.19 4.01
CA SER A 228 -0.08 -19.33 5.03
C SER A 228 -1.00 -19.17 6.24
N ARG A 229 -0.43 -19.33 7.43
CA ARG A 229 -1.12 -19.06 8.71
C ARG A 229 -1.57 -17.60 8.78
N PRO A 230 -2.68 -17.28 9.46
CA PRO A 230 -3.05 -15.90 9.74
C PRO A 230 -1.92 -15.21 10.50
N PHE A 231 -1.72 -13.92 10.19
CA PHE A 231 -0.81 -13.00 10.86
C PHE A 231 -0.69 -13.31 12.36
N GLY A 232 0.55 -13.45 12.83
CA GLY A 232 0.84 -13.72 14.23
C GLY A 232 0.15 -12.71 15.15
N GLY A 233 -0.73 -13.20 16.03
CA GLY A 233 -1.28 -12.45 17.15
C GLY A 233 -2.80 -12.35 17.24
N VAL A 234 -3.55 -12.67 16.18
CA VAL A 234 -5.02 -12.60 16.23
C VAL A 234 -5.61 -13.97 16.54
N LYS A 235 -6.39 -14.06 17.64
CA LYS A 235 -7.05 -15.29 18.11
C LYS A 235 -7.84 -15.97 16.97
N PRO A 236 -7.97 -17.32 17.00
CA PRO A 236 -8.74 -18.05 15.99
C PRO A 236 -10.20 -17.58 16.04
N GLY A 237 -10.63 -16.90 14.99
CA GLY A 237 -11.95 -16.27 14.90
C GLY A 237 -12.04 -15.18 13.82
N HIS A 238 -10.90 -14.57 13.45
CA HIS A 238 -10.81 -13.59 12.37
C HIS A 238 -9.91 -14.16 11.26
N GLY A 239 -10.43 -15.11 10.51
CA GLY A 239 -9.87 -15.40 9.19
C GLY A 239 -10.20 -14.22 8.28
N VAL A 240 -9.23 -13.80 7.46
CA VAL A 240 -9.52 -12.95 6.30
C VAL A 240 -10.34 -13.81 5.34
N THR A 241 -11.64 -13.83 5.56
CA THR A 241 -12.65 -14.14 4.57
C THR A 241 -12.96 -12.84 3.85
N CYS A 242 -13.07 -12.87 2.52
CA CYS A 242 -13.69 -11.81 1.71
C CYS A 242 -15.19 -11.65 2.01
N ARG A 243 -15.58 -11.60 3.30
CA ARG A 243 -16.90 -11.20 3.77
C ARG A 243 -16.74 -9.83 4.40
N GLY A 244 -16.94 -8.79 3.60
CA GLY A 244 -17.45 -7.54 4.15
C GLY A 244 -18.84 -7.82 4.67
N GLU A 245 -18.98 -8.11 5.97
CA GLU A 245 -20.28 -7.93 6.65
C GLU A 245 -20.54 -6.43 6.73
N TRP A 246 -21.21 -5.89 5.72
CA TRP A 246 -21.95 -4.64 5.83
C TRP A 246 -23.04 -4.84 6.90
N ARG A 247 -22.76 -4.41 8.13
CA ARG A 247 -23.83 -4.23 9.12
C ARG A 247 -24.58 -2.96 8.77
N GLU A 248 -25.69 -3.12 8.04
CA GLU A 248 -26.74 -2.11 7.99
C GLU A 248 -27.30 -1.90 9.40
N GLY A 249 -26.76 -0.92 10.10
CA GLY A 249 -27.38 -0.33 11.28
C GLY A 249 -28.54 0.54 10.83
N VAL A 250 -29.70 -0.07 10.63
CA VAL A 250 -30.97 0.64 10.52
C VAL A 250 -31.15 1.49 11.77
N ALA A 251 -31.24 2.80 11.56
CA ALA A 251 -31.74 3.74 12.54
C ALA A 251 -33.12 3.30 13.06
N ARG A 252 -33.19 3.00 14.37
CA ARG A 252 -34.31 3.31 15.25
C ARG A 252 -33.76 3.68 16.62
#